data_AF-A0A178FQL8-F1
#
_entry.id   AF-A0A178FQL8-F1
#
_cell.length_a   1.000
_cell.length_b   1.000
_cell.length_c   1.000
_cell.angle_alpha   90.00
_cell.angle_beta   90.00
_cell.angle_gamma   90.00
#
_symmetry.space_group_name_H-M   'P 1'
#
loop_
_entity.id
_entity.type
_entity.pdbx_description
1 polymer ?
#
loop_
_entity_poly.entity_id
_entity_poly.type
_entity_poly.pdbx_seq_one_letter_code
_entity_poly.pdbx_strand_id
1 'polypeptide(L)'
;MQLPPASVILNPSEVRGPLVIILKSIFASLMLFVIFIRIFSRIHLSKSFGWDDVFIIAAVIPTLGCGTITILGSIKYGWNRHVYDVPFAHLVIGLKLTMLIECLFAVSCSFTKLSLLCFSHKMTAGLNLRVMRILIIANATIVTLEMIVFCIVAVPVSAYWALSTQPQECINETAHLLGGGILNTLTDVSVVFLPFPTVMSLKLTTRQRVMLCVLFGAGFVVCIAGCFRAYFLHKLNTSYDKTWTGYPLWISGTIEMYLGVIAASLASLKPFIVRYFPALLGSLAAKKTGPTFFSFLNSFVLRISAPRPGEENKNKSNTNVSKVFDSQTETITFTMDCDIEFEALNPGMRGQKNLDVLDSMRAVIYRSPLSTPLTQRGSRVEVKSKTGTMTESSRPPETYAALASAFSSFLAVSIHQILYLRSIYPQSTFLSVRQFNQPVRQSRHPKVCSWVNDACAAVETQLIKSTVTSVAVVILSVSSNKAVEKFTFDLSQIPQVAPGDIHTPFASSRQQQQREGMSIPQVDLEAQFRAVLHRLTSACGRLAPLPPDEEYLPTLHMVLGPDADAPAGMDKDDQQWIAAEPEPERTRYETSSCQAKTVPVRAIDAGEMKLEVWIEEARDKFDVDNRAK
;
A
#
# COMPACT_ATOMS: atom_id res chain seq x y z
N MET A 1 -29.17 -43.51 -37.86
CA MET A 1 -28.14 -44.10 -36.98
C MET A 1 -27.10 -44.77 -37.85
N GLN A 2 -25.83 -44.45 -37.64
CA GLN A 2 -24.71 -45.16 -38.29
C GLN A 2 -24.39 -46.42 -37.47
N LEU A 3 -24.00 -47.50 -38.13
CA LEU A 3 -23.54 -48.73 -37.47
C LEU A 3 -22.24 -48.46 -36.69
N PRO A 4 -22.00 -49.13 -35.56
CA PRO A 4 -20.76 -48.99 -34.81
C PRO A 4 -19.56 -49.43 -35.67
N PRO A 5 -18.41 -48.74 -35.58
CA PRO A 5 -17.21 -49.14 -36.30
C PRO A 5 -16.73 -50.53 -35.83
N ALA A 6 -16.10 -51.30 -36.72
CA ALA A 6 -15.69 -52.68 -36.44
C ALA A 6 -14.80 -52.82 -35.18
N SER A 7 -14.01 -51.78 -34.85
CA SER A 7 -13.19 -51.74 -33.64
C SER A 7 -14.01 -51.76 -32.34
N VAL A 8 -15.23 -51.23 -32.34
CA VAL A 8 -16.13 -51.21 -31.17
C VAL A 8 -16.89 -52.53 -31.05
N ILE A 9 -17.26 -53.15 -32.18
CA ILE A 9 -17.91 -54.47 -32.21
C ILE A 9 -16.97 -55.55 -31.64
N LEU A 10 -15.67 -55.44 -31.92
CA LEU A 10 -14.65 -56.37 -31.45
C LEU A 10 -14.33 -56.23 -29.95
N ASN A 11 -14.73 -55.13 -29.30
CA ASN A 11 -14.46 -54.89 -27.88
C ASN A 11 -15.67 -54.20 -27.19
N PRO A 12 -16.78 -54.93 -26.95
CA PRO A 12 -18.13 -54.37 -26.72
C PRO A 12 -18.37 -53.72 -25.34
N SER A 13 -17.34 -53.22 -24.65
CA SER A 13 -17.51 -52.58 -23.35
C SER A 13 -16.28 -51.77 -22.92
N GLU A 14 -15.73 -50.96 -23.82
CA GLU A 14 -14.70 -50.00 -23.42
C GLU A 14 -15.35 -48.86 -22.60
N VAL A 15 -15.03 -48.82 -21.31
CA VAL A 15 -15.55 -47.83 -20.38
C VAL A 15 -14.42 -46.93 -19.92
N ARG A 16 -14.60 -45.62 -20.01
CA ARG A 16 -13.63 -44.66 -19.49
C ARG A 16 -13.57 -44.70 -17.97
N GLY A 17 -12.36 -44.55 -17.44
CA GLY A 17 -12.09 -44.58 -16.01
C GLY A 17 -12.77 -43.44 -15.22
N PRO A 18 -12.73 -43.47 -13.88
CA PRO A 18 -13.46 -42.56 -13.00
C PRO A 18 -12.87 -41.13 -12.92
N LEU A 19 -12.00 -40.75 -13.86
CA LEU A 19 -11.22 -39.50 -13.79
C LEU A 19 -12.11 -38.27 -13.62
N VAL A 20 -13.21 -38.15 -14.36
CA VAL A 20 -14.14 -37.00 -14.26
C VAL A 20 -14.74 -36.89 -12.86
N ILE A 21 -15.10 -38.02 -12.24
CA ILE A 21 -15.67 -38.06 -10.89
C ILE A 21 -14.64 -37.62 -9.86
N ILE A 22 -13.41 -38.16 -9.94
CA ILE A 22 -12.31 -37.82 -9.05
C ILE A 22 -11.98 -36.32 -9.17
N LEU A 23 -11.82 -35.82 -10.40
CA LEU A 23 -11.47 -34.44 -10.69
C LEU A 23 -12.53 -33.48 -10.12
N LYS A 24 -13.81 -33.70 -10.43
CA LYS A 24 -14.93 -32.88 -9.93
C LYS A 24 -14.99 -32.89 -8.41
N SER A 25 -14.80 -34.04 -7.76
CA SER A 25 -14.86 -34.16 -6.30
C SER A 25 -13.76 -33.34 -5.63
N ILE A 26 -12.51 -33.47 -6.10
CA ILE A 26 -11.37 -32.73 -5.57
C ILE A 26 -11.54 -31.22 -5.78
N PHE A 27 -11.88 -30.80 -7.00
CA PHE A 27 -12.05 -29.37 -7.29
C PHE A 27 -13.26 -28.76 -6.58
N ALA A 28 -14.35 -29.51 -6.38
CA ALA A 28 -15.50 -29.03 -5.62
C ALA A 28 -15.14 -28.78 -4.14
N SER A 29 -14.45 -29.72 -3.49
CA SER A 29 -13.98 -29.55 -2.12
C SER A 29 -13.02 -28.37 -2.00
N LEU A 30 -12.07 -28.25 -2.93
CA LEU A 30 -11.11 -27.14 -2.94
C LEU A 30 -11.80 -25.78 -3.16
N MET A 31 -12.74 -25.70 -4.12
CA MET A 31 -13.50 -24.49 -4.42
C MET A 31 -14.33 -24.05 -3.23
N LEU A 32 -15.05 -24.95 -2.56
CA LEU A 32 -15.84 -24.63 -1.38
C LEU A 32 -14.97 -24.13 -0.23
N PHE A 33 -13.81 -24.76 -0.01
CA PHE A 33 -12.85 -24.33 1.00
C PHE A 33 -12.31 -22.92 0.72
N VAL A 34 -11.92 -22.64 -0.53
CA VAL A 34 -11.43 -21.33 -0.96
C VAL A 34 -12.51 -20.25 -0.82
N ILE A 35 -13.76 -20.56 -1.20
CA ILE A 35 -14.90 -19.65 -1.07
C ILE A 35 -15.23 -19.38 0.40
N PHE A 36 -15.20 -20.41 1.26
CA PHE A 36 -15.39 -20.24 2.70
C PHE A 36 -14.36 -19.27 3.29
N ILE A 37 -13.07 -19.46 2.97
CA ILE A 37 -12.01 -18.54 3.41
C ILE A 37 -12.24 -17.14 2.86
N ARG A 38 -12.64 -17.01 1.59
CA ARG A 38 -12.97 -15.71 0.99
C ARG A 38 -14.07 -15.01 1.77
N ILE A 39 -15.21 -15.67 2.01
CA ILE A 39 -16.35 -15.09 2.72
C ILE A 39 -15.96 -14.71 4.15
N PHE A 40 -15.27 -15.61 4.87
CA PHE A 40 -14.76 -15.35 6.21
C PHE A 40 -13.83 -14.13 6.23
N SER A 41 -12.90 -14.05 5.29
CA SER A 41 -11.98 -12.92 5.12
C SER A 41 -12.73 -11.62 4.82
N ARG A 42 -13.77 -11.67 3.98
CA ARG A 42 -14.54 -10.48 3.59
C ARG A 42 -15.40 -9.94 4.72
N ILE A 43 -16.08 -10.81 5.45
CA ILE A 43 -16.97 -10.46 6.56
C ILE A 43 -16.16 -10.07 7.81
N HIS A 44 -15.22 -10.92 8.24
CA HIS A 44 -14.59 -10.75 9.55
C HIS A 44 -13.25 -10.00 9.52
N LEU A 45 -12.43 -10.17 8.47
CA LEU A 45 -11.11 -9.53 8.41
C LEU A 45 -11.17 -8.15 7.75
N SER A 46 -11.70 -8.06 6.52
CA SER A 46 -11.71 -6.82 5.75
C SER A 46 -12.97 -5.97 5.91
N LYS A 47 -14.07 -6.54 6.45
CA LYS A 47 -15.38 -5.88 6.57
C LYS A 47 -15.82 -5.16 5.28
N SER A 48 -15.52 -5.77 4.13
CA SER A 48 -15.70 -5.16 2.80
C SER A 48 -16.46 -6.11 1.88
N PHE A 49 -17.60 -6.60 2.36
CA PHE A 49 -18.53 -7.40 1.56
C PHE A 49 -19.12 -6.52 0.46
N GLY A 50 -19.13 -7.00 -0.78
CA GLY A 50 -19.68 -6.24 -1.90
C GLY A 50 -20.28 -7.11 -3.00
N TRP A 51 -20.69 -6.46 -4.09
CA TRP A 51 -21.27 -7.14 -5.26
C TRP A 51 -20.35 -8.22 -5.86
N ASP A 52 -19.03 -8.06 -5.75
CA ASP A 52 -18.08 -9.10 -6.17
C ASP A 52 -18.27 -10.43 -5.40
N ASP A 53 -18.65 -10.35 -4.12
CA ASP A 53 -18.91 -11.53 -3.29
C ASP A 53 -20.30 -12.13 -3.54
N VAL A 54 -21.30 -11.29 -3.84
CA VAL A 54 -22.65 -11.77 -4.18
C VAL A 54 -22.60 -12.60 -5.47
N PHE A 55 -21.94 -12.10 -6.51
CA PHE A 55 -21.82 -12.81 -7.79
C PHE A 55 -21.03 -14.11 -7.65
N ILE A 56 -19.95 -14.15 -6.86
CA ILE A 56 -19.20 -15.40 -6.71
C ILE A 56 -20.01 -16.47 -5.96
N ILE A 57 -20.78 -16.08 -4.94
CA ILE A 57 -21.70 -17.00 -4.24
C ILE A 57 -22.79 -17.50 -5.20
N ALA A 58 -23.34 -16.61 -6.03
CA ALA A 58 -24.30 -16.98 -7.06
C ALA A 58 -23.70 -17.92 -8.12
N ALA A 59 -22.40 -17.85 -8.42
CA ALA A 59 -21.71 -18.74 -9.34
C ALA A 59 -21.48 -20.16 -8.77
N VAL A 60 -21.37 -20.32 -7.44
CA VAL A 60 -21.13 -21.62 -6.81
C VAL A 60 -22.30 -22.59 -7.02
N ILE A 61 -23.53 -22.10 -6.91
CA ILE A 61 -24.76 -22.92 -7.06
C ILE A 61 -24.79 -23.65 -8.42
N PRO A 62 -24.70 -22.96 -9.58
CA PRO A 62 -24.69 -23.62 -10.87
C PRO A 62 -23.42 -24.45 -11.11
N THR A 63 -22.28 -24.08 -10.51
CA THR A 63 -21.04 -24.88 -10.56
C THR A 63 -21.23 -26.25 -9.93
N LEU A 64 -21.83 -26.31 -8.74
CA LEU A 64 -22.16 -27.57 -8.06
C LEU A 64 -23.26 -28.34 -8.79
N GLY A 65 -24.26 -27.65 -9.32
CA GLY A 65 -25.29 -28.24 -10.17
C GLY A 65 -24.70 -28.96 -11.39
N CYS A 66 -23.84 -28.28 -12.15
CA CYS A 66 -23.14 -28.86 -13.29
C CYS A 66 -22.31 -30.09 -12.87
N GLY A 67 -21.52 -29.98 -11.78
CA GLY A 67 -20.72 -31.10 -11.28
C GLY A 67 -21.54 -32.32 -10.88
N THR A 68 -22.63 -32.12 -10.14
CA THR A 68 -23.50 -33.22 -9.68
C THR A 68 -24.22 -33.91 -10.84
N ILE A 69 -24.71 -33.15 -11.82
CA ILE A 69 -25.37 -33.72 -13.01
C ILE A 69 -24.37 -34.53 -13.83
N THR A 70 -23.14 -34.06 -14.05
CA THR A 70 -22.12 -34.82 -14.80
C THR A 70 -21.74 -36.13 -14.09
N ILE A 71 -21.63 -36.12 -12.75
CA ILE A 71 -21.36 -37.33 -11.97
C ILE A 71 -22.53 -38.32 -12.09
N LEU A 72 -23.76 -37.84 -11.97
CA LEU A 72 -24.96 -38.66 -12.17
C LEU A 72 -25.04 -39.23 -13.60
N GLY A 73 -24.69 -38.43 -14.60
CA GLY A 73 -24.54 -38.83 -16.00
C GLY A 73 -23.57 -39.99 -16.19
N SER A 74 -22.42 -39.92 -15.51
CA SER A 74 -21.35 -40.92 -15.61
C SER A 74 -21.73 -42.24 -14.93
N ILE A 75 -22.39 -42.19 -13.76
CA ILE A 75 -22.71 -43.39 -12.97
C ILE A 75 -24.02 -44.04 -13.43
N LYS A 76 -25.07 -43.23 -13.68
CA LYS A 76 -26.44 -43.72 -13.89
C LYS A 76 -26.84 -43.75 -15.37
N TYR A 77 -26.35 -42.82 -16.18
CA TYR A 77 -26.79 -42.64 -17.56
C TYR A 77 -25.75 -43.04 -18.61
N GLY A 78 -24.63 -43.65 -18.19
CA GLY A 78 -23.64 -44.23 -19.09
C GLY A 78 -22.86 -43.20 -19.92
N TRP A 79 -22.52 -42.03 -19.36
CA TRP A 79 -21.74 -41.02 -20.10
C TRP A 79 -20.24 -41.35 -20.25
N ASN A 80 -19.83 -42.52 -19.76
CA ASN A 80 -18.46 -43.03 -19.78
C ASN A 80 -18.24 -44.14 -20.84
N ARG A 81 -19.22 -44.43 -21.68
CA ARG A 81 -19.16 -45.45 -22.75
C ARG A 81 -19.53 -44.85 -24.11
N HIS A 82 -19.36 -45.61 -25.17
CA HIS A 82 -19.76 -45.21 -26.52
C HIS A 82 -21.28 -45.01 -26.62
N VAL A 83 -21.73 -44.11 -27.50
CA VAL A 83 -23.17 -43.82 -27.68
C VAL A 83 -24.00 -45.08 -28.02
N TYR A 84 -23.39 -46.06 -28.67
CA TYR A 84 -24.02 -47.33 -29.06
C TYR A 84 -24.34 -48.25 -27.88
N ASP A 85 -23.61 -48.11 -26.77
CA ASP A 85 -23.74 -48.96 -25.57
C ASP A 85 -24.68 -48.33 -24.53
N VAL A 86 -25.28 -47.17 -24.84
CA VAL A 86 -26.21 -46.45 -23.98
C VAL A 86 -27.65 -46.85 -24.32
N PRO A 87 -28.44 -47.34 -23.34
CA PRO A 87 -29.85 -47.67 -23.58
C PRO A 87 -30.64 -46.48 -24.11
N PHE A 88 -31.50 -46.71 -25.10
CA PHE A 88 -32.31 -45.68 -25.75
C PHE A 88 -33.14 -44.82 -24.77
N ALA A 89 -33.66 -45.42 -23.70
CA ALA A 89 -34.42 -44.71 -22.66
C ALA A 89 -33.57 -43.64 -21.94
N HIS A 90 -32.25 -43.80 -21.89
CA HIS A 90 -31.35 -42.84 -21.25
C HIS A 90 -30.87 -41.73 -22.20
N LEU A 91 -31.02 -41.87 -23.51
CA LEU A 91 -30.60 -40.85 -24.49
C LEU A 91 -31.41 -39.56 -24.36
N VAL A 92 -32.75 -39.65 -24.26
CA VAL A 92 -33.63 -38.48 -24.13
C VAL A 92 -33.37 -37.72 -22.83
N ILE A 93 -33.18 -38.45 -21.73
CA ILE A 93 -32.80 -37.86 -20.45
C ILE A 93 -31.39 -37.27 -20.51
N GLY A 94 -30.46 -37.93 -21.20
CA GLY A 94 -29.11 -37.44 -21.43
C GLY A 94 -29.10 -36.07 -22.11
N LEU A 95 -29.85 -35.90 -23.21
CA LEU A 95 -29.97 -34.63 -23.94
C LEU A 95 -30.54 -33.51 -23.05
N LYS A 96 -31.57 -33.81 -22.26
CA LYS A 96 -32.14 -32.84 -21.29
C LYS A 96 -31.12 -32.40 -20.25
N LEU A 97 -30.33 -33.33 -19.72
CA LEU A 97 -29.28 -33.04 -18.74
C LEU A 97 -28.10 -32.28 -19.37
N THR A 98 -27.72 -32.57 -20.61
CA THR A 98 -26.70 -31.83 -21.35
C THR A 98 -27.11 -30.37 -21.55
N MET A 99 -28.35 -30.11 -21.99
CA MET A 99 -28.86 -28.74 -22.12
C MET A 99 -28.82 -27.99 -20.78
N LEU A 100 -29.24 -28.66 -19.69
CA LEU A 100 -29.17 -28.07 -18.36
C LEU A 100 -27.73 -27.76 -17.94
N ILE A 101 -26.77 -28.64 -18.25
CA ILE A 101 -25.34 -28.40 -17.97
C ILE A 101 -24.83 -27.18 -18.73
N GLU A 102 -25.15 -27.03 -20.01
CA GLU A 102 -24.71 -25.88 -20.82
C GLU A 102 -25.27 -24.56 -20.25
N CYS A 103 -26.55 -24.52 -19.86
CA CYS A 103 -27.14 -23.34 -19.22
C CYS A 103 -26.46 -23.03 -17.87
N LEU A 104 -26.26 -24.05 -17.01
CA LEU A 104 -25.58 -23.86 -15.73
C LEU A 104 -24.13 -23.41 -15.90
N PHE A 105 -23.44 -23.93 -16.90
CA PHE A 105 -22.08 -23.53 -17.25
C PHE A 105 -22.04 -22.06 -17.67
N ALA A 106 -22.92 -21.64 -18.60
CA ALA A 106 -23.02 -20.26 -19.05
C ALA A 106 -23.30 -19.28 -17.89
N VAL A 107 -24.24 -19.63 -17.00
CA VAL A 107 -24.57 -18.82 -15.81
C VAL A 107 -23.39 -18.75 -14.83
N SER A 108 -22.71 -19.87 -14.56
CA SER A 108 -21.56 -19.90 -13.66
C SER A 108 -20.39 -19.04 -14.17
N CYS A 109 -20.01 -19.23 -15.44
CA CYS A 109 -18.93 -18.47 -16.06
C CYS A 109 -19.26 -16.97 -16.08
N SER A 110 -20.51 -16.61 -16.39
CA SER A 110 -20.96 -15.22 -16.41
C SER A 110 -20.89 -14.56 -15.03
N PHE A 111 -21.39 -15.22 -13.98
CA PHE A 111 -21.27 -14.68 -12.62
C PHE A 111 -19.83 -14.61 -12.12
N THR A 112 -18.98 -15.56 -12.50
CA THR A 112 -17.53 -15.52 -12.18
C THR A 112 -16.86 -14.30 -12.83
N LYS A 113 -17.16 -14.04 -14.11
CA LYS A 113 -16.68 -12.87 -14.86
C LYS A 113 -17.20 -11.56 -14.26
N LEU A 114 -18.48 -11.48 -13.92
CA LEU A 114 -19.07 -10.31 -13.28
C LEU A 114 -18.42 -10.02 -11.92
N SER A 115 -18.12 -11.05 -11.12
CA SER A 115 -17.35 -10.89 -9.87
C SER A 115 -15.96 -10.28 -10.12
N LEU A 116 -15.22 -10.80 -11.12
CA LEU A 116 -13.90 -10.28 -11.51
C LEU A 116 -13.96 -8.83 -12.04
N LEU A 117 -14.99 -8.49 -12.82
CA LEU A 117 -15.21 -7.15 -13.33
C LEU A 117 -15.59 -6.17 -12.22
N CYS A 118 -16.44 -6.56 -11.27
CA CYS A 118 -16.74 -5.78 -10.08
C CYS A 118 -15.48 -5.56 -9.22
N PHE A 119 -14.65 -6.58 -9.06
CA PHE A 119 -13.37 -6.47 -8.37
C PHE A 119 -12.41 -5.49 -9.09
N SER A 120 -12.31 -5.60 -10.42
CA SER A 120 -11.49 -4.71 -11.26
C SER A 120 -11.99 -3.28 -11.24
N HIS A 121 -13.31 -3.07 -11.21
CA HIS A 121 -13.94 -1.77 -11.02
C HIS A 121 -13.57 -1.17 -9.66
N LYS A 122 -13.73 -1.95 -8.57
CA LYS A 122 -13.32 -1.52 -7.23
C LYS A 122 -11.84 -1.16 -7.19
N MET A 123 -10.97 -1.92 -7.84
CA MET A 123 -9.53 -1.64 -7.89
C MET A 123 -9.19 -0.34 -8.64
N THR A 124 -9.90 -0.04 -9.74
CA THR A 124 -9.60 1.11 -10.61
C THR A 124 -10.36 2.38 -10.24
N ALA A 125 -11.36 2.31 -9.34
CA ALA A 125 -12.25 3.42 -9.01
C ALA A 125 -11.56 4.72 -8.51
N GLY A 126 -10.36 4.61 -7.93
CA GLY A 126 -9.57 5.74 -7.43
C GLY A 126 -8.58 6.34 -8.44
N LEU A 127 -8.45 5.72 -9.61
CA LEU A 127 -7.65 6.22 -10.73
C LEU A 127 -8.60 6.89 -11.71
N ASN A 128 -8.29 8.11 -12.17
CA ASN A 128 -9.17 8.87 -13.07
C ASN A 128 -9.09 8.37 -14.53
N LEU A 129 -9.17 7.05 -14.72
CA LEU A 129 -9.02 6.35 -16.00
C LEU A 129 -10.40 6.10 -16.63
N ARG A 130 -10.96 7.14 -17.26
CA ARG A 130 -12.27 7.07 -17.94
C ARG A 130 -12.39 5.90 -18.91
N VAL A 131 -11.34 5.64 -19.68
CA VAL A 131 -11.28 4.53 -20.65
C VAL A 131 -11.45 3.17 -19.97
N MET A 132 -10.74 2.92 -18.86
CA MET A 132 -10.84 1.64 -18.14
C MET A 132 -12.24 1.40 -17.60
N ARG A 133 -12.90 2.44 -17.08
CA ARG A 133 -14.28 2.33 -16.59
C ARG A 133 -15.25 1.96 -17.70
N ILE A 134 -15.12 2.60 -18.87
CA ILE A 134 -15.94 2.29 -20.05
C ILE A 134 -15.71 0.83 -20.48
N LEU A 135 -14.45 0.38 -20.54
CA LEU A 135 -14.12 -1.00 -20.90
C LEU A 135 -14.70 -2.02 -19.92
N ILE A 136 -14.70 -1.74 -18.62
CA ILE A 136 -15.29 -2.62 -17.60
C ILE A 136 -16.81 -2.72 -17.78
N ILE A 137 -17.48 -1.58 -17.94
CA ILE A 137 -18.95 -1.54 -18.13
C ILE A 137 -19.32 -2.26 -19.43
N ALA A 138 -18.58 -2.00 -20.52
CA ALA A 138 -18.78 -2.68 -21.80
C ALA A 138 -18.63 -4.20 -21.68
N ASN A 139 -17.57 -4.69 -21.03
CA ASN A 139 -17.39 -6.14 -20.79
C ASN A 139 -18.51 -6.72 -19.92
N ALA A 140 -18.93 -6.01 -18.87
CA ALA A 140 -20.03 -6.46 -18.02
C ALA A 140 -21.35 -6.57 -18.80
N THR A 141 -21.63 -5.61 -19.69
CA THR A 141 -22.79 -5.67 -20.59
C THR A 141 -22.69 -6.84 -21.57
N ILE A 142 -21.53 -7.06 -22.20
CA ILE A 142 -21.33 -8.17 -23.14
C ILE A 142 -21.55 -9.52 -22.45
N VAL A 143 -20.94 -9.73 -21.28
CA VAL A 143 -21.08 -10.98 -20.51
C VAL A 143 -22.54 -11.22 -20.10
N THR A 144 -23.23 -10.17 -19.66
CA THR A 144 -24.64 -10.28 -19.25
C THR A 144 -25.55 -10.59 -20.44
N LEU A 145 -25.31 -9.95 -21.58
CA LEU A 145 -26.06 -10.22 -22.81
C LEU A 145 -25.79 -11.64 -23.33
N GLU A 146 -24.53 -12.09 -23.30
CA GLU A 146 -24.14 -13.46 -23.66
C GLU A 146 -24.92 -14.49 -22.82
N MET A 147 -24.94 -14.31 -21.49
CA MET A 147 -25.70 -15.16 -20.57
C MET A 147 -27.19 -15.21 -20.91
N ILE A 148 -27.80 -14.04 -21.13
CA ILE A 148 -29.24 -13.91 -21.42
C ILE A 148 -29.57 -14.57 -22.76
N VAL A 149 -28.80 -14.26 -23.81
CA VAL A 149 -29.00 -14.82 -25.15
C VAL A 149 -28.85 -16.34 -25.12
N PHE A 150 -27.83 -16.87 -24.44
CA PHE A 150 -27.63 -18.31 -24.32
C PHE A 150 -28.81 -19.01 -23.63
N CYS A 151 -29.31 -18.43 -22.52
CA CYS A 151 -30.43 -19.02 -21.78
C CYS A 151 -31.79 -18.88 -22.50
N ILE A 152 -32.01 -17.79 -23.24
CA ILE A 152 -33.28 -17.55 -23.97
C ILE A 152 -33.32 -18.40 -25.25
N VAL A 153 -32.22 -18.49 -26.00
CA VAL A 153 -32.14 -19.27 -27.24
C VAL A 153 -32.30 -20.77 -26.97
N ALA A 154 -32.08 -21.23 -25.74
CA ALA A 154 -32.42 -22.57 -25.29
C ALA A 154 -33.94 -22.86 -25.23
N VAL A 155 -34.82 -21.92 -25.58
CA VAL A 155 -36.30 -22.04 -25.60
C VAL A 155 -36.81 -21.80 -27.03
N PRO A 156 -37.52 -22.74 -27.70
CA PRO A 156 -38.34 -23.81 -27.15
C PRO A 156 -37.59 -25.13 -26.98
N VAL A 157 -37.61 -25.61 -25.74
CA VAL A 157 -36.81 -26.72 -25.26
C VAL A 157 -37.25 -28.08 -25.87
N SER A 158 -38.48 -28.18 -26.38
CA SER A 158 -39.08 -29.44 -26.84
C SER A 158 -38.47 -30.04 -28.10
N ALA A 159 -37.96 -29.23 -29.02
CA ALA A 159 -37.32 -29.70 -30.25
C ALA A 159 -35.92 -30.29 -30.00
N TYR A 160 -35.23 -29.84 -28.94
CA TYR A 160 -33.86 -30.26 -28.63
C TYR A 160 -33.74 -31.75 -28.28
N TRP A 161 -34.78 -32.35 -27.69
CA TRP A 161 -34.80 -33.78 -27.33
C TRP A 161 -35.82 -34.60 -28.12
N ALA A 162 -36.43 -34.02 -29.16
CA ALA A 162 -37.34 -34.74 -30.04
C ALA A 162 -36.52 -35.55 -31.06
N LEU A 163 -36.37 -36.85 -30.81
CA LEU A 163 -35.75 -37.79 -31.76
C LEU A 163 -36.70 -37.96 -32.97
N SER A 164 -36.60 -37.06 -33.96
CA SER A 164 -37.39 -37.08 -35.19
C SER A 164 -36.54 -37.50 -36.38
N THR A 165 -37.12 -38.30 -37.28
CA THR A 165 -36.53 -38.69 -38.57
C THR A 165 -36.79 -37.67 -39.68
N GLN A 166 -37.58 -36.63 -39.41
CA GLN A 166 -37.89 -35.54 -40.35
C GLN A 166 -36.99 -34.32 -40.09
N PRO A 167 -36.55 -33.60 -41.14
CA PRO A 167 -35.76 -32.38 -40.99
C PRO A 167 -36.60 -31.33 -40.25
N GLN A 168 -36.18 -30.96 -39.04
CA GLN A 168 -36.80 -29.87 -38.28
C GLN A 168 -36.09 -28.56 -38.65
N GLU A 169 -36.85 -27.51 -38.95
CA GLU A 169 -36.33 -26.14 -39.04
C GLU A 169 -35.96 -25.67 -37.62
N CYS A 170 -34.78 -26.06 -37.16
CA CYS A 170 -34.23 -25.69 -35.86
C CYS A 170 -33.05 -24.75 -36.04
N ILE A 171 -32.82 -23.92 -35.02
CA ILE A 171 -31.59 -23.12 -34.90
C ILE A 171 -30.39 -24.07 -35.02
N ASN A 172 -29.38 -23.65 -35.79
CA ASN A 172 -28.15 -24.42 -35.97
C ASN A 172 -27.43 -24.57 -34.62
N GLU A 173 -27.60 -25.74 -33.99
CA GLU A 173 -27.03 -26.08 -32.68
C GLU A 173 -25.52 -25.88 -32.67
N THR A 174 -24.83 -26.33 -33.72
CA THR A 174 -23.38 -26.18 -33.83
C THR A 174 -22.97 -24.71 -33.87
N ALA A 175 -23.67 -23.87 -34.64
CA ALA A 175 -23.37 -22.44 -34.70
C ALA A 175 -23.62 -21.76 -33.35
N HIS A 176 -24.71 -22.11 -32.65
CA HIS A 176 -25.04 -21.54 -31.35
C HIS A 176 -24.03 -21.95 -30.26
N LEU A 177 -23.76 -23.25 -30.10
CA LEU A 177 -22.86 -23.77 -29.07
C LEU A 177 -21.41 -23.37 -29.33
N LEU A 178 -20.94 -23.49 -30.58
CA LEU A 178 -19.57 -23.12 -30.94
C LEU A 178 -19.37 -21.60 -30.87
N GLY A 179 -20.34 -20.82 -31.36
CA GLY A 179 -20.32 -19.36 -31.29
C GLY A 179 -20.29 -18.87 -29.84
N GLY A 180 -21.19 -19.39 -28.99
CA GLY A 180 -21.19 -19.10 -27.54
C GLY A 180 -19.88 -19.55 -26.87
N GLY A 181 -19.34 -20.72 -27.23
CA GLY A 181 -18.06 -21.20 -26.70
C GLY A 181 -16.87 -20.28 -27.02
N ILE A 182 -16.81 -19.78 -28.27
CA ILE A 182 -15.77 -18.84 -28.72
C ILE A 182 -15.93 -17.50 -28.02
N LEU A 183 -17.15 -16.94 -27.97
CA LEU A 183 -17.43 -15.68 -27.28
C LEU A 183 -17.08 -15.76 -25.79
N ASN A 184 -17.44 -16.86 -25.12
CA ASN A 184 -17.08 -17.08 -23.73
C ASN A 184 -15.55 -17.07 -23.54
N THR A 185 -14.81 -17.72 -24.43
CA THR A 185 -13.34 -17.76 -24.35
C THR A 185 -12.72 -16.38 -24.61
N LEU A 186 -13.26 -15.61 -25.56
CA LEU A 186 -12.81 -14.24 -25.82
C LEU A 186 -13.09 -13.31 -24.63
N THR A 187 -14.24 -13.47 -23.98
CA THR A 187 -14.59 -12.70 -22.79
C THR A 187 -13.78 -13.11 -21.55
N ASP A 188 -13.33 -14.38 -21.46
CA ASP A 188 -12.35 -14.78 -20.42
C ASP A 188 -11.02 -14.04 -20.60
N VAL A 189 -10.50 -14.02 -21.82
CA VAL A 189 -9.27 -13.31 -22.16
C VAL A 189 -9.41 -11.82 -21.85
N SER A 190 -10.49 -11.17 -22.30
CA SER A 190 -10.68 -9.73 -22.08
C SER A 190 -10.72 -9.37 -20.59
N VAL A 191 -11.43 -10.14 -19.76
CA VAL A 191 -11.56 -9.90 -18.31
C VAL A 191 -10.21 -10.07 -17.60
N VAL A 192 -9.40 -11.06 -17.98
CA VAL A 192 -8.06 -11.29 -17.39
C VAL A 192 -7.07 -10.19 -17.77
N PHE A 193 -7.11 -9.70 -19.01
CA PHE A 193 -6.20 -8.65 -19.46
C PHE A 193 -6.58 -7.26 -18.96
N LEU A 194 -7.84 -7.02 -18.60
CA LEU A 194 -8.30 -5.69 -18.23
C LEU A 194 -7.51 -5.07 -17.05
N PRO A 195 -7.26 -5.75 -15.92
CA PRO A 195 -6.46 -5.16 -14.84
C PRO A 195 -4.95 -5.11 -15.14
N PHE A 196 -4.45 -5.75 -16.20
CA PHE A 196 -3.02 -5.93 -16.45
C PHE A 196 -2.27 -4.61 -16.76
N PRO A 197 -2.72 -3.74 -17.69
CA PRO A 197 -2.05 -2.46 -17.96
C PRO A 197 -1.99 -1.55 -16.73
N THR A 198 -3.05 -1.53 -15.92
CA THR A 198 -3.10 -0.73 -14.69
C THR A 198 -2.13 -1.26 -13.63
N VAL A 199 -2.00 -2.58 -13.52
CA VAL A 199 -1.03 -3.19 -12.59
C VAL A 199 0.41 -2.91 -13.03
N MET A 200 0.70 -2.93 -14.34
CA MET A 200 2.05 -2.68 -14.85
C MET A 200 2.47 -1.21 -14.77
N SER A 201 1.54 -0.26 -14.82
CA SER A 201 1.84 1.17 -14.66
C SER A 201 2.02 1.60 -13.20
N LEU A 202 1.55 0.81 -12.24
CA LEU A 202 1.72 1.09 -10.82
C LEU A 202 3.11 0.66 -10.32
N LYS A 203 3.82 1.58 -9.65
CA LYS A 203 5.09 1.28 -8.94
C LYS A 203 4.82 0.43 -7.70
N LEU A 204 4.73 -0.89 -7.88
CA LEU A 204 4.45 -1.86 -6.81
C LEU A 204 5.74 -2.46 -6.23
N THR A 205 5.70 -2.81 -4.94
CA THR A 205 6.78 -3.59 -4.31
C THR A 205 6.88 -4.98 -4.95
N THR A 206 8.08 -5.56 -5.02
CA THR A 206 8.33 -6.88 -5.65
C THR A 206 7.41 -7.98 -5.11
N ARG A 207 7.08 -7.96 -3.82
CA ARG A 207 6.14 -8.92 -3.20
C ARG A 207 4.71 -8.78 -3.73
N GLN A 208 4.22 -7.55 -3.91
CA GLN A 208 2.91 -7.29 -4.51
C GLN A 208 2.89 -7.69 -5.98
N ARG A 209 4.00 -7.46 -6.70
CA ARG A 209 4.17 -7.86 -8.09
C ARG A 209 4.09 -9.38 -8.24
N VAL A 210 4.76 -10.15 -7.37
CA VAL A 210 4.68 -11.62 -7.36
C VAL A 210 3.26 -12.12 -7.10
N MET A 211 2.55 -11.56 -6.11
CA MET A 211 1.15 -11.95 -5.85
C MET A 211 0.23 -11.66 -7.04
N LEU A 212 0.45 -10.55 -7.73
CA LEU A 212 -0.31 -10.22 -8.94
C LEU A 212 0.06 -11.15 -10.09
N CYS A 213 1.34 -11.50 -10.27
CA CYS A 213 1.76 -12.51 -11.25
C CYS A 213 1.09 -13.86 -11.01
N VAL A 214 0.97 -14.30 -9.75
CA VAL A 214 0.25 -15.54 -9.40
C VAL A 214 -1.25 -15.43 -9.73
N LEU A 215 -1.87 -14.28 -9.44
CA LEU A 215 -3.29 -14.05 -9.75
C LEU A 215 -3.57 -14.05 -11.26
N PHE A 216 -2.77 -13.29 -12.02
CA PHE A 216 -2.86 -13.26 -13.48
C PHE A 216 -2.53 -14.64 -14.08
N GLY A 217 -1.52 -15.33 -13.55
CA GLY A 217 -1.17 -16.69 -13.97
C GLY A 217 -2.33 -17.66 -13.82
N ALA A 218 -3.05 -17.62 -12.70
CA ALA A 218 -4.25 -18.43 -12.51
C ALA A 218 -5.36 -18.09 -13.54
N GLY A 219 -5.54 -16.80 -13.85
CA GLY A 219 -6.46 -16.36 -14.91
C GLY A 219 -6.07 -16.88 -16.31
N PHE A 220 -4.77 -16.87 -16.65
CA PHE A 220 -4.28 -17.41 -17.91
C PHE A 220 -4.52 -18.92 -18.06
N VAL A 221 -4.38 -19.69 -16.97
CA VAL A 221 -4.68 -21.13 -16.98
C VAL A 221 -6.16 -21.38 -17.30
N VAL A 222 -7.06 -20.55 -16.77
CA VAL A 222 -8.50 -20.63 -17.08
C VAL A 222 -8.76 -20.33 -18.56
N CYS A 223 -8.14 -19.30 -19.13
CA CYS A 223 -8.27 -19.00 -20.56
C CYS A 223 -7.77 -20.15 -21.45
N ILE A 224 -6.65 -20.79 -21.09
CA ILE A 224 -6.12 -21.95 -21.81
C ILE A 224 -7.11 -23.12 -21.75
N ALA A 225 -7.72 -23.37 -20.58
CA ALA A 225 -8.76 -24.39 -20.44
C ALA A 225 -9.99 -24.08 -21.31
N GLY A 226 -10.38 -22.80 -21.41
CA GLY A 226 -11.44 -22.33 -22.32
C GLY A 226 -11.13 -22.59 -23.79
N CYS A 227 -9.90 -22.33 -24.25
CA CYS A 227 -9.46 -22.67 -25.60
C CYS A 227 -9.56 -24.17 -25.89
N PHE A 228 -9.13 -25.02 -24.94
CA PHE A 228 -9.28 -26.47 -25.09
C PHE A 228 -10.75 -26.88 -25.12
N ARG A 229 -11.60 -26.27 -24.30
CA ARG A 229 -13.04 -26.53 -24.31
C ARG A 229 -13.65 -26.17 -25.66
N ALA A 230 -13.36 -24.98 -26.21
CA ALA A 230 -13.83 -24.57 -27.53
C ALA A 230 -13.38 -25.55 -28.63
N TYR A 231 -12.14 -26.02 -28.58
CA TYR A 231 -11.61 -27.04 -29.50
C TYR A 231 -12.36 -28.38 -29.39
N PHE A 232 -12.54 -28.89 -28.16
CA PHE A 232 -13.26 -30.16 -27.96
C PHE A 232 -14.75 -30.02 -28.26
N LEU A 233 -15.33 -28.83 -28.10
CA LEU A 233 -16.72 -28.54 -28.46
C LEU A 233 -16.89 -28.56 -29.98
N HIS A 234 -15.94 -28.02 -30.73
CA HIS A 234 -15.91 -28.16 -32.18
C HIS A 234 -15.82 -29.65 -32.59
N LYS A 235 -14.89 -30.39 -31.98
CA LYS A 235 -14.72 -31.83 -32.26
C LYS A 235 -15.97 -32.64 -31.92
N LEU A 236 -16.63 -32.33 -30.81
CA LEU A 236 -17.89 -32.94 -30.40
C LEU A 236 -18.98 -32.68 -31.45
N ASN A 237 -19.10 -31.45 -31.95
CA ASN A 237 -20.11 -31.09 -32.94
C ASN A 237 -19.93 -31.85 -34.26
N THR A 238 -18.69 -32.07 -34.70
CA THR A 238 -18.38 -32.80 -35.94
C THR A 238 -18.42 -34.33 -35.80
N SER A 239 -18.36 -34.85 -34.56
CA SER A 239 -18.31 -36.30 -34.30
C SER A 239 -19.71 -36.90 -34.14
N TYR A 240 -19.89 -38.12 -34.65
CA TYR A 240 -21.12 -38.91 -34.46
C TYR A 240 -21.25 -39.42 -33.02
N ASP A 241 -20.15 -39.94 -32.44
CA ASP A 241 -20.14 -40.46 -31.07
C ASP A 241 -19.95 -39.34 -30.04
N LYS A 242 -21.06 -38.67 -29.72
CA LYS A 242 -21.10 -37.53 -28.81
C LYS A 242 -20.66 -37.89 -27.40
N THR A 243 -21.11 -39.03 -26.87
CA THR A 243 -20.81 -39.47 -25.51
C THR A 243 -19.32 -39.74 -25.33
N TRP A 244 -18.68 -40.42 -26.30
CA TRP A 244 -17.25 -40.71 -26.23
C TRP A 244 -16.37 -39.47 -26.46
N THR A 245 -16.70 -38.66 -27.46
CA THR A 245 -15.91 -37.48 -27.83
C THR A 245 -16.11 -36.29 -26.88
N GLY A 246 -17.22 -36.27 -26.13
CA GLY A 246 -17.50 -35.26 -25.11
C GLY A 246 -16.71 -35.43 -23.81
N TYR A 247 -16.10 -36.59 -23.57
CA TYR A 247 -15.33 -36.82 -22.34
C TYR A 247 -14.19 -35.80 -22.08
N PRO A 248 -13.29 -35.49 -23.04
CA PRO A 248 -12.31 -34.42 -22.85
C PRO A 248 -12.94 -33.03 -22.70
N LEU A 249 -14.10 -32.78 -23.32
CA LEU A 249 -14.86 -31.53 -23.14
C LEU A 249 -15.32 -31.35 -21.68
N TRP A 250 -15.81 -32.42 -21.04
CA TRP A 250 -16.21 -32.39 -19.63
C TRP A 250 -15.02 -32.11 -18.71
N ILE A 251 -13.84 -32.63 -19.04
CA ILE A 251 -12.59 -32.37 -18.29
C ILE A 251 -12.19 -30.91 -18.43
N SER A 252 -12.09 -30.39 -19.66
CA SER A 252 -11.70 -29.00 -19.88
C SER A 252 -12.69 -28.02 -19.27
N GLY A 253 -14.00 -28.27 -19.40
CA GLY A 253 -15.04 -27.44 -18.78
C GLY A 253 -15.03 -27.51 -17.25
N THR A 254 -14.60 -28.63 -16.67
CA THR A 254 -14.35 -28.73 -15.21
C THR A 254 -13.21 -27.83 -14.80
N ILE A 255 -12.08 -27.89 -15.50
CA ILE A 255 -10.92 -27.08 -15.18
C ILE A 255 -11.27 -25.60 -15.31
N GLU A 256 -11.89 -25.18 -16.42
CA GLU A 256 -12.30 -23.80 -16.69
C GLU A 256 -13.24 -23.26 -15.61
N MET A 257 -14.34 -23.96 -15.33
CA MET A 257 -15.37 -23.49 -14.39
C MET A 257 -14.86 -23.45 -12.94
N TYR A 258 -14.23 -24.53 -12.45
CA TYR A 258 -13.80 -24.60 -11.06
C TYR A 258 -12.56 -23.73 -10.80
N LEU A 259 -11.56 -23.75 -11.68
CA LEU A 259 -10.42 -22.85 -11.53
C LEU A 259 -10.83 -21.39 -11.75
N GLY A 260 -11.83 -21.09 -12.58
CA GLY A 260 -12.38 -19.74 -12.72
C GLY A 260 -12.87 -19.19 -11.38
N VAL A 261 -13.71 -19.94 -10.67
CA VAL A 261 -14.22 -19.54 -9.34
C VAL A 261 -13.09 -19.43 -8.30
N ILE A 262 -12.15 -20.36 -8.31
CA ILE A 262 -10.99 -20.34 -7.41
C ILE A 262 -10.10 -19.12 -7.71
N ALA A 263 -9.77 -18.87 -8.97
CA ALA A 263 -8.92 -17.75 -9.41
C ALA A 263 -9.56 -16.40 -9.08
N ALA A 264 -10.86 -16.24 -9.33
CA ALA A 264 -11.62 -15.07 -8.92
C ALA A 264 -11.58 -14.85 -7.39
N SER A 265 -11.55 -15.95 -6.63
CA SER A 265 -11.46 -15.92 -5.17
C SER A 265 -10.06 -15.56 -4.65
N LEU A 266 -8.98 -16.02 -5.33
CA LEU A 266 -7.59 -15.69 -4.99
C LEU A 266 -7.34 -14.18 -4.97
N ALA A 267 -8.00 -13.42 -5.85
CA ALA A 267 -7.89 -11.95 -5.90
C ALA A 267 -8.23 -11.27 -4.56
N SER A 268 -9.15 -11.88 -3.80
CA SER A 268 -9.67 -11.35 -2.54
C SER A 268 -9.03 -11.94 -1.28
N LEU A 269 -8.22 -13.00 -1.41
CA LEU A 269 -7.65 -13.76 -0.29
C LEU A 269 -6.42 -13.13 0.35
N LYS A 270 -5.93 -12.04 -0.23
CA LYS A 270 -4.79 -11.26 0.28
C LYS A 270 -4.84 -10.96 1.79
N PRO A 271 -5.97 -10.54 2.40
CA PRO A 271 -6.07 -10.33 3.85
C PRO A 271 -5.76 -11.55 4.69
N PHE A 272 -6.26 -12.68 4.23
CA PHE A 272 -6.19 -13.92 4.95
C PHE A 272 -4.77 -14.47 4.95
N ILE A 273 -4.12 -14.47 3.79
CA ILE A 273 -2.71 -14.92 3.65
C ILE A 273 -1.79 -14.06 4.51
N VAL A 274 -1.99 -12.74 4.50
CA VAL A 274 -1.21 -11.79 5.29
C VAL A 274 -1.38 -12.02 6.80
N ARG A 275 -2.59 -12.37 7.27
CA ARG A 275 -2.88 -12.52 8.70
C ARG A 275 -2.49 -13.89 9.26
N TYR A 276 -2.81 -14.97 8.56
CA TYR A 276 -2.68 -16.34 9.07
C TYR A 276 -1.46 -17.09 8.53
N PHE A 277 -0.94 -16.68 7.37
CA PHE A 277 0.20 -17.33 6.72
C PHE A 277 1.33 -16.33 6.36
N PRO A 278 1.84 -15.53 7.33
CA PRO A 278 2.91 -14.57 7.05
C PRO A 278 4.20 -15.24 6.56
N ALA A 279 4.42 -16.51 6.89
CA ALA A 279 5.58 -17.31 6.48
C ALA A 279 5.55 -17.73 4.99
N LEU A 280 4.38 -18.00 4.41
CA LEU A 280 4.23 -18.31 2.96
C LEU A 280 4.64 -17.12 2.09
N LEU A 281 4.52 -15.89 2.60
CA LEU A 281 5.00 -14.66 1.97
C LEU A 281 6.45 -14.31 2.33
N GLY A 282 7.07 -15.03 3.27
CA GLY A 282 8.40 -14.77 3.82
C GLY A 282 9.48 -15.79 3.43
N SER A 283 9.15 -16.85 2.69
CA SER A 283 10.08 -17.95 2.38
C SER A 283 10.93 -17.77 1.11
N LEU A 284 10.87 -16.62 0.43
CA LEU A 284 11.89 -16.21 -0.55
C LEU A 284 12.67 -15.05 0.08
N ALA A 285 13.74 -15.42 0.79
CA ALA A 285 14.72 -14.59 1.51
C ALA A 285 14.29 -13.87 2.81
N ALA A 286 14.68 -14.49 3.94
CA ALA A 286 15.17 -13.95 5.22
C ALA A 286 14.35 -12.91 6.04
N LYS A 287 13.75 -13.43 7.13
CA LYS A 287 13.70 -12.96 8.54
C LYS A 287 13.81 -11.44 8.86
N LYS A 288 12.67 -10.79 9.14
CA LYS A 288 12.25 -10.24 10.46
C LYS A 288 10.93 -9.47 10.31
N THR A 289 10.00 -9.78 11.20
CA THR A 289 8.59 -9.39 11.22
C THR A 289 8.35 -8.00 11.82
N GLY A 290 7.56 -7.19 11.10
CA GLY A 290 6.88 -5.96 11.53
C GLY A 290 5.58 -5.83 10.71
N PRO A 291 4.54 -5.12 11.19
CA PRO A 291 3.16 -5.47 10.88
C PRO A 291 2.76 -5.16 9.42
N THR A 292 2.47 -6.24 8.71
CA THR A 292 1.48 -6.45 7.65
C THR A 292 0.71 -5.23 7.13
N PHE A 293 1.05 -4.81 5.90
CA PHE A 293 0.23 -4.67 4.66
C PHE A 293 -1.23 -4.12 4.70
N PHE A 294 -1.91 -4.11 5.84
CA PHE A 294 -3.35 -4.02 5.95
C PHE A 294 -3.90 -2.60 6.16
N SER A 295 -3.05 -1.62 6.49
CA SER A 295 -3.47 -0.22 6.64
C SER A 295 -3.73 0.51 5.31
N PHE A 296 -3.33 -0.06 4.17
CA PHE A 296 -3.40 0.62 2.87
C PHE A 296 -4.68 0.33 2.06
N LEU A 297 -5.41 -0.76 2.37
CA LEU A 297 -6.64 -1.11 1.63
C LEU A 297 -7.93 -0.75 2.38
N ASN A 298 -7.92 -0.66 3.72
CA ASN A 298 -9.08 -0.14 4.47
C ASN A 298 -9.28 1.37 4.29
N SER A 299 -8.23 2.13 3.95
CA SER A 299 -8.36 3.56 3.63
C SER A 299 -9.01 3.83 2.27
N PHE A 300 -9.16 2.80 1.41
CA PHE A 300 -9.72 2.93 0.08
C PHE A 300 -11.24 2.66 0.03
N VAL A 301 -11.81 2.05 1.08
CA VAL A 301 -13.21 1.60 1.10
C VAL A 301 -14.14 2.50 1.93
N LEU A 302 -13.63 3.39 2.79
CA LEU A 302 -14.46 4.20 3.70
C LEU A 302 -14.50 5.71 3.44
N ARG A 303 -14.07 6.20 2.27
CA ARG A 303 -14.33 7.58 1.84
C ARG A 303 -15.01 7.54 0.49
N ILE A 304 -16.34 7.64 0.48
CA ILE A 304 -17.18 8.43 -0.44
C ILE A 304 -18.63 8.07 -0.08
N SER A 305 -19.18 8.81 0.87
CA SER A 305 -20.59 9.18 0.86
C SER A 305 -20.75 10.45 1.68
N ALA A 306 -20.49 11.58 1.04
CA ALA A 306 -20.96 12.89 1.47
C ALA A 306 -20.93 13.83 0.25
N PRO A 307 -22.05 14.48 -0.11
CA PRO A 307 -22.08 15.46 -1.18
C PRO A 307 -21.45 16.80 -0.74
N ARG A 308 -20.87 17.52 -1.68
CA ARG A 308 -20.41 18.91 -1.52
C ARG A 308 -21.61 19.87 -1.66
N PRO A 309 -21.71 20.94 -0.86
CA PRO A 309 -22.48 22.12 -1.23
C PRO A 309 -21.58 23.30 -1.63
N GLY A 310 -22.00 23.97 -2.71
CA GLY A 310 -22.11 25.42 -2.86
C GLY A 310 -20.87 26.31 -2.69
N GLU A 311 -20.40 26.86 -3.81
CA GLU A 311 -19.67 28.13 -3.85
C GLU A 311 -20.63 29.30 -3.61
N GLU A 312 -20.25 30.23 -2.72
CA GLU A 312 -20.76 31.60 -2.73
C GLU A 312 -19.65 32.59 -2.33
N ASN A 313 -19.59 33.70 -3.08
CA ASN A 313 -18.63 34.81 -3.02
C ASN A 313 -18.70 35.63 -1.72
N LYS A 314 -17.56 36.23 -1.29
CA LYS A 314 -17.39 37.70 -1.09
C LYS A 314 -16.02 38.12 -0.51
N ASN A 315 -15.38 39.03 -1.26
CA ASN A 315 -14.60 40.24 -0.92
C ASN A 315 -13.82 40.41 0.40
N LYS A 316 -12.52 40.73 0.20
CA LYS A 316 -11.67 41.79 0.79
C LYS A 316 -11.84 42.20 2.26
N SER A 317 -10.75 42.11 3.01
CA SER A 317 -10.28 43.22 3.85
C SER A 317 -8.75 43.22 3.99
N ASN A 318 -8.16 44.39 3.75
CA ASN A 318 -6.80 44.74 4.14
C ASN A 318 -6.73 44.82 5.66
N THR A 319 -5.66 44.31 6.26
CA THR A 319 -5.15 44.81 7.54
C THR A 319 -3.63 44.78 7.51
N ASN A 320 -3.06 45.98 7.45
CA ASN A 320 -1.66 46.22 7.80
C ASN A 320 -1.54 46.06 9.32
N VAL A 321 -0.63 45.19 9.77
CA VAL A 321 -0.05 45.30 11.11
C VAL A 321 1.45 45.16 10.96
N SER A 322 2.08 46.32 10.85
CA SER A 322 3.48 46.54 11.20
C SER A 322 3.63 46.44 12.72
N LYS A 323 4.52 45.56 13.19
CA LYS A 323 5.29 45.78 14.42
C LYS A 323 6.73 45.30 14.19
N VAL A 324 7.62 46.29 14.25
CA VAL A 324 9.08 46.18 14.39
C VAL A 324 9.38 46.45 15.88
N PHE A 325 10.57 46.01 16.32
CA PHE A 325 11.21 46.10 17.65
C PHE A 325 10.98 44.88 18.56
N ASP A 326 12.00 44.32 19.23
CA ASP A 326 13.17 45.00 19.80
C ASP A 326 14.45 44.14 19.78
N SER A 327 15.53 44.86 20.02
CA SER A 327 16.93 44.54 20.22
C SER A 327 17.23 43.71 21.47
N GLN A 328 18.42 43.10 21.47
CA GLN A 328 19.12 42.54 22.63
C GLN A 328 18.42 41.37 23.34
N THR A 329 18.47 40.20 22.72
CA THR A 329 18.62 38.95 23.50
C THR A 329 19.94 38.33 23.08
N GLU A 330 20.91 38.31 23.99
CA GLU A 330 22.13 37.52 23.84
C GLU A 330 21.70 36.04 23.84
N THR A 331 21.30 35.55 22.67
CA THR A 331 20.97 34.13 22.49
C THR A 331 22.18 33.43 21.92
N ILE A 332 22.49 32.26 22.47
CA ILE A 332 23.61 31.45 22.02
C ILE A 332 23.04 30.38 21.10
N THR A 333 23.54 30.31 19.86
CA THR A 333 23.17 29.26 18.91
C THR A 333 24.19 28.14 19.01
N PHE A 334 23.75 26.90 19.16
CA PHE A 334 24.59 25.71 19.10
C PHE A 334 24.24 24.90 17.85
N THR A 335 25.25 24.34 17.18
CA THR A 335 25.10 23.48 16.00
C THR A 335 25.58 22.06 16.27
N MET A 336 24.92 21.09 15.63
CA MET A 336 25.33 19.69 15.59
C MET A 336 25.23 19.16 14.16
N ASP A 337 26.37 18.75 13.61
CA ASP A 337 26.51 18.34 12.21
C ASP A 337 26.33 16.82 12.04
N CYS A 338 25.85 16.40 10.87
CA CYS A 338 25.62 14.99 10.55
C CYS A 338 26.67 14.47 9.55
N ASP A 339 27.84 14.07 10.06
CA ASP A 339 29.00 13.64 9.26
C ASP A 339 28.84 12.21 8.69
N ILE A 340 28.03 12.06 7.64
CA ILE A 340 27.81 10.77 6.98
C ILE A 340 28.03 10.91 5.47
N GLU A 341 29.19 10.48 4.99
CA GLU A 341 29.54 10.43 3.56
C GLU A 341 28.61 9.49 2.77
N PHE A 342 28.23 9.92 1.56
CA PHE A 342 27.31 9.23 0.67
C PHE A 342 27.81 7.84 0.22
N GLU A 343 29.14 7.65 0.15
CA GLU A 343 29.79 6.39 -0.22
C GLU A 343 29.58 5.25 0.79
N ALA A 344 29.39 5.57 2.08
CA ALA A 344 29.15 4.58 3.12
C ALA A 344 27.74 3.93 3.04
N LEU A 345 26.83 4.50 2.25
CA LEU A 345 25.43 4.08 2.15
C LEU A 345 25.16 3.03 1.06
N ASN A 346 26.16 2.70 0.21
CA ASN A 346 25.95 1.79 -0.93
C ASN A 346 27.19 0.94 -1.32
N PRO A 347 27.50 -0.18 -0.62
CA PRO A 347 28.66 -1.02 -0.94
C PRO A 347 28.53 -1.89 -2.21
N GLY A 348 27.43 -1.77 -2.97
CA GLY A 348 27.05 -2.69 -4.04
C GLY A 348 27.37 -2.27 -5.48
N MET A 349 28.00 -1.11 -5.70
CA MET A 349 28.47 -0.69 -7.03
C MET A 349 29.98 -0.47 -7.02
N ARG A 350 30.74 -1.56 -7.02
CA ARG A 350 32.15 -1.54 -7.42
C ARG A 350 32.21 -1.75 -8.92
N GLY A 351 32.54 -0.69 -9.66
CA GLY A 351 32.67 -0.75 -11.12
C GLY A 351 33.13 0.58 -11.71
N GLN A 352 34.45 0.77 -11.72
CA GLN A 352 35.22 1.60 -12.65
C GLN A 352 34.70 3.04 -12.94
N LYS A 353 35.23 4.02 -12.19
CA LYS A 353 35.90 5.22 -12.74
C LYS A 353 36.53 6.05 -11.61
N ASN A 354 37.85 6.19 -11.70
CA ASN A 354 38.71 7.18 -11.05
C ASN A 354 38.79 7.16 -9.51
N LEU A 355 39.58 6.19 -9.01
CA LEU A 355 40.60 6.52 -8.00
C LEU A 355 41.55 7.53 -8.64
N ASP A 356 41.64 8.73 -8.06
CA ASP A 356 42.80 9.66 -8.09
C ASP A 356 42.32 11.11 -7.85
N VAL A 357 41.72 11.43 -6.69
CA VAL A 357 41.68 12.82 -6.14
C VAL A 357 41.57 12.85 -4.60
N LEU A 358 41.02 11.83 -3.93
CA LEU A 358 40.74 11.89 -2.48
C LEU A 358 41.84 11.34 -1.54
N ASP A 359 42.99 10.93 -2.07
CA ASP A 359 44.14 10.48 -1.26
C ASP A 359 45.08 11.64 -0.83
N SER A 360 44.77 12.89 -1.19
CA SER A 360 45.62 14.07 -0.87
C SER A 360 45.16 14.94 0.31
N MET A 361 44.14 14.53 1.09
CA MET A 361 43.68 15.30 2.27
C MET A 361 43.61 14.50 3.58
N ARG A 362 44.28 13.34 3.66
CA ARG A 362 44.36 12.51 4.90
C ARG A 362 45.71 12.51 5.61
N ALA A 363 46.44 13.62 5.55
CA ALA A 363 47.61 13.84 6.41
C ALA A 363 47.41 15.12 7.21
N VAL A 364 47.75 15.09 8.51
CA VAL A 364 47.48 16.11 9.54
C VAL A 364 46.05 15.93 10.08
N ILE A 365 45.75 15.23 11.18
CA ILE A 365 46.32 15.24 12.53
C ILE A 365 45.95 13.89 13.17
N TYR A 366 46.93 13.12 13.68
CA TYR A 366 46.86 12.37 14.95
C TYR A 366 48.16 11.57 15.08
N ARG A 367 49.11 12.12 15.84
CA ARG A 367 50.18 11.35 16.49
C ARG A 367 49.74 11.07 17.93
N SER A 368 49.68 9.79 18.26
CA SER A 368 49.70 9.22 19.62
C SER A 368 50.96 9.67 20.40
N PRO A 369 51.11 9.48 21.73
CA PRO A 369 51.16 8.14 22.35
C PRO A 369 50.61 7.96 23.79
N LEU A 370 50.17 6.72 24.05
CA LEU A 370 50.31 5.90 25.28
C LEU A 370 49.87 6.43 26.67
N SER A 371 48.96 5.69 27.32
CA SER A 371 49.31 4.85 28.50
C SER A 371 48.18 3.88 28.89
N THR A 372 48.60 2.72 29.41
CA THR A 372 47.84 1.49 29.71
C THR A 372 47.51 1.39 31.23
N PRO A 373 46.87 0.32 31.74
CA PRO A 373 45.53 0.33 32.33
C PRO A 373 45.49 0.13 33.86
N LEU A 374 44.42 0.56 34.55
CA LEU A 374 44.09 0.04 35.89
C LEU A 374 42.59 -0.21 36.11
N THR A 375 42.34 -1.48 36.35
CA THR A 375 41.22 -2.24 36.91
C THR A 375 40.57 -1.64 38.17
N GLN A 376 39.24 -1.56 38.20
CA GLN A 376 38.33 -1.97 39.32
C GLN A 376 36.87 -1.65 38.91
N ARG A 377 36.01 -2.63 38.61
CA ARG A 377 35.22 -3.53 39.48
C ARG A 377 33.94 -2.86 40.07
N GLY A 378 32.78 -3.27 39.52
CA GLY A 378 31.43 -3.09 40.07
C GLY A 378 30.79 -1.75 39.70
N SER A 379 29.65 -1.63 39.01
CA SER A 379 28.44 -2.42 39.15
C SER A 379 27.63 -2.34 37.85
N ARG A 380 27.17 -3.48 37.37
CA ARG A 380 26.32 -3.62 36.18
C ARG A 380 24.96 -3.00 36.47
N VAL A 381 24.75 -1.75 36.08
CA VAL A 381 23.42 -1.16 35.95
C VAL A 381 22.92 -1.55 34.56
N GLU A 382 22.07 -2.58 34.50
CA GLU A 382 21.25 -2.84 33.32
C GLU A 382 20.35 -1.62 33.06
N VAL A 383 20.76 -0.75 32.15
CA VAL A 383 19.86 0.24 31.56
C VAL A 383 18.97 -0.52 30.58
N LYS A 384 17.84 -1.01 31.10
CA LYS A 384 16.69 -1.48 30.31
C LYS A 384 16.42 -0.43 29.23
N SER A 385 16.64 -0.78 27.96
CA SER A 385 16.21 0.04 26.84
C SER A 385 14.69 0.23 26.99
N LYS A 386 14.28 1.45 27.34
CA LYS A 386 12.88 1.87 27.31
C LYS A 386 12.42 1.98 25.86
N THR A 387 12.34 0.86 25.17
CA THR A 387 11.39 0.68 24.06
C THR A 387 10.08 0.19 24.67
N GLY A 388 9.55 1.00 25.59
CA GLY A 388 8.18 0.88 26.03
C GLY A 388 7.30 1.32 24.87
N THR A 389 6.56 0.39 24.30
CA THR A 389 5.36 0.68 23.51
C THR A 389 4.50 1.67 24.27
N MET A 390 4.50 2.94 23.87
CA MET A 390 3.47 3.90 24.26
C MET A 390 2.15 3.47 23.60
N THR A 391 1.50 2.48 24.19
CA THR A 391 0.14 2.03 23.85
C THR A 391 -0.92 2.59 24.81
N GLU A 392 -0.56 3.58 25.63
CA GLU A 392 -1.48 4.37 26.45
C GLU A 392 -1.18 5.87 26.29
N SER A 393 -1.67 6.52 25.24
CA SER A 393 -1.54 7.99 25.08
C SER A 393 -2.77 8.68 24.48
N SER A 394 -3.98 8.17 24.72
CA SER A 394 -5.18 8.98 24.48
C SER A 394 -5.40 10.06 25.56
N ARG A 395 -4.44 10.25 26.47
CA ARG A 395 -4.47 11.27 27.52
C ARG A 395 -3.50 12.41 27.15
N PRO A 396 -3.91 13.68 27.27
CA PRO A 396 -3.03 14.82 27.08
C PRO A 396 -1.83 14.76 28.03
N PRO A 397 -0.66 15.31 27.68
CA PRO A 397 0.47 15.38 28.60
C PRO A 397 0.07 16.17 29.84
N GLU A 398 0.09 15.53 31.00
CA GLU A 398 -0.34 16.14 32.27
C GLU A 398 0.76 17.01 32.89
N THR A 399 2.03 16.82 32.49
CA THR A 399 3.21 17.49 33.07
C THR A 399 4.09 18.12 32.00
N TYR A 400 4.92 19.10 32.39
CA TYR A 400 5.87 19.74 31.48
C TYR A 400 6.94 18.76 30.96
N ALA A 401 7.42 17.82 31.80
CA ALA A 401 8.29 16.74 31.35
C ALA A 401 7.65 15.89 30.24
N ALA A 402 6.37 15.53 30.38
CA ALA A 402 5.65 14.78 29.35
C ALA A 402 5.48 15.60 28.06
N LEU A 403 5.29 16.92 28.19
CA LEU A 403 5.21 17.83 27.05
C LEU A 403 6.55 17.93 26.29
N ALA A 404 7.66 18.09 27.01
CA ALA A 404 9.01 18.12 26.44
C ALA A 404 9.34 16.82 25.70
N SER A 405 8.99 15.67 26.29
CA SER A 405 9.19 14.35 25.67
C SER A 405 8.32 14.15 24.42
N ALA A 406 7.08 14.66 24.44
CA ALA A 406 6.19 14.65 23.28
C ALA A 406 6.73 15.51 22.14
N PHE A 407 7.26 16.70 22.44
CA PHE A 407 7.91 17.56 21.45
C PHE A 407 9.20 16.96 20.90
N SER A 408 10.07 16.39 21.76
CA SER A 408 11.29 15.67 21.35
C SER A 408 10.97 14.55 20.34
N SER A 409 9.95 13.74 20.64
CA SER A 409 9.46 12.70 19.73
C SER A 409 8.93 13.28 18.41
N PHE A 410 8.22 14.40 18.46
CA PHE A 410 7.71 15.11 17.28
C PHE A 410 8.84 15.69 16.41
N LEU A 411 9.86 16.26 17.04
CA LEU A 411 11.03 16.81 16.37
C LEU A 411 11.82 15.73 15.65
N ALA A 412 12.08 14.58 16.30
CA ALA A 412 12.77 13.44 15.68
C ALA A 412 12.08 12.97 14.39
N VAL A 413 10.75 12.89 14.44
CA VAL A 413 9.92 12.53 13.27
C VAL A 413 9.99 13.60 12.18
N SER A 414 9.96 14.87 12.58
CA SER A 414 10.04 16.01 11.65
C SER A 414 11.40 16.05 10.93
N ILE A 415 12.50 15.83 11.64
CA ILE A 415 13.86 15.78 11.05
C ILE A 415 13.94 14.69 9.99
N HIS A 416 13.56 13.45 10.31
CA HIS A 416 13.58 12.38 9.33
C HIS A 416 12.67 12.66 8.11
N GLN A 417 11.52 13.29 8.34
CA GLN A 417 10.60 13.68 7.28
C GLN A 417 11.21 14.77 6.37
N ILE A 418 11.90 15.76 6.93
CA ILE A 418 12.60 16.82 6.17
C ILE A 418 13.71 16.22 5.31
N LEU A 419 14.57 15.37 5.90
CA LEU A 419 15.65 14.70 5.18
C LEU A 419 15.13 13.88 3.98
N TYR A 420 13.98 13.23 4.12
CA TYR A 420 13.32 12.53 3.03
C TYR A 420 12.73 13.47 1.98
N LEU A 421 11.98 14.50 2.40
CA LEU A 421 11.27 15.41 1.50
C LEU A 421 12.22 16.23 0.63
N ARG A 422 13.38 16.61 1.19
CA ARG A 422 14.43 17.34 0.48
C ARG A 422 15.43 16.41 -0.22
N SER A 423 15.23 15.09 -0.13
CA SER A 423 16.07 14.07 -0.76
C SER A 423 17.56 14.20 -0.42
N ILE A 424 17.88 14.64 0.81
CA ILE A 424 19.27 14.77 1.32
C ILE A 424 19.96 13.40 1.35
N TYR A 425 19.20 12.37 1.72
CA TYR A 425 19.62 10.98 1.56
C TYR A 425 18.73 10.27 0.54
N PRO A 426 19.22 9.20 -0.12
CA PRO A 426 18.43 8.45 -1.10
C PRO A 426 17.12 7.96 -0.50
N GLN A 427 16.01 8.11 -1.23
CA GLN A 427 14.68 7.70 -0.74
C GLN A 427 14.59 6.21 -0.36
N SER A 428 15.47 5.37 -0.91
CA SER A 428 15.63 3.95 -0.58
C SER A 428 16.14 3.70 0.85
N THR A 429 16.79 4.68 1.47
CA THR A 429 17.29 4.62 2.85
C THR A 429 16.19 4.93 3.88
N PHE A 430 15.01 5.37 3.44
CA PHE A 430 13.89 5.69 4.34
C PHE A 430 12.82 4.61 4.30
N LEU A 431 12.33 4.25 5.48
CA LEU A 431 11.19 3.38 5.71
C LEU A 431 9.95 4.22 6.01
N SER A 432 8.79 3.74 5.57
CA SER A 432 7.52 4.34 5.96
C SER A 432 7.15 3.86 7.36
N VAL A 433 7.03 4.78 8.32
CA VAL A 433 6.67 4.53 9.72
C VAL A 433 5.42 5.34 10.05
N ARG A 434 4.55 4.86 10.95
CA ARG A 434 3.35 5.59 11.38
C ARG A 434 3.66 6.29 12.71
N GLN A 435 3.61 7.61 12.71
CA GLN A 435 3.80 8.45 13.90
C GLN A 435 2.69 9.49 13.97
N PHE A 436 2.16 9.78 15.15
CA PHE A 436 0.99 10.66 15.34
C PHE A 436 -0.20 10.29 14.43
N ASN A 437 -0.41 9.00 14.18
CA ASN A 437 -1.43 8.49 13.25
C ASN A 437 -1.26 8.93 11.77
N GLN A 438 -0.07 9.43 11.38
CA GLN A 438 0.31 9.84 10.02
C GLN A 438 1.43 8.94 9.47
N PRO A 439 1.40 8.54 8.18
CA PRO A 439 2.55 7.94 7.54
C PRO A 439 3.66 9.00 7.35
N VAL A 440 4.81 8.76 7.97
CA VAL A 440 6.04 9.56 7.89
C VAL A 440 7.19 8.69 7.40
N ARG A 441 8.31 9.31 7.03
CA ARG A 441 9.51 8.64 6.55
C ARG A 441 10.58 8.70 7.61
N GLN A 442 11.14 7.55 7.96
CA GLN A 442 12.21 7.40 8.95
C GLN A 442 13.43 6.77 8.29
N SER A 443 14.63 7.32 8.51
CA SER A 443 15.86 6.72 7.98
C SER A 443 16.08 5.33 8.60
N ARG A 444 16.69 4.41 7.84
CA ARG A 444 17.15 3.10 8.33
C ARG A 444 18.65 3.08 8.65
N HIS A 445 19.36 4.14 8.30
CA HIS A 445 20.81 4.18 8.44
C HIS A 445 21.18 4.41 9.91
N PRO A 446 21.96 3.51 10.53
CA PRO A 446 22.21 3.55 11.98
C PRO A 446 22.88 4.86 12.43
N LYS A 447 23.79 5.42 11.63
CA LYS A 447 24.43 6.70 11.96
C LYS A 447 23.45 7.88 11.89
N VAL A 448 22.57 7.92 10.89
CA VAL A 448 21.55 8.99 10.79
C VAL A 448 20.58 8.87 11.97
N CYS A 449 20.16 7.66 12.31
CA CYS A 449 19.30 7.43 13.46
C CYS A 449 19.98 7.78 14.79
N SER A 450 21.26 7.46 14.97
CA SER A 450 22.02 7.88 16.17
C SER A 450 22.04 9.39 16.27
N TRP A 451 22.49 10.08 15.20
CA TRP A 451 22.54 11.54 15.16
C TRP A 451 21.19 12.18 15.50
N VAL A 452 20.08 11.75 14.90
CA VAL A 452 18.74 12.28 15.22
C VAL A 452 18.37 12.03 16.68
N ASN A 453 18.64 10.84 17.21
CA ASN A 453 18.30 10.51 18.59
C ASN A 453 19.13 11.32 19.60
N ASP A 454 20.44 11.44 19.35
CA ASP A 454 21.38 12.18 20.19
C ASP A 454 21.03 13.68 20.19
N ALA A 455 20.71 14.22 19.01
CA ALA A 455 20.27 15.60 18.83
C ALA A 455 18.94 15.88 19.55
N CYS A 456 17.93 15.02 19.42
CA CYS A 456 16.65 15.19 20.10
C CYS A 456 16.74 14.99 21.62
N ALA A 457 17.61 14.09 22.10
CA ALA A 457 17.85 13.91 23.54
C ALA A 457 18.49 15.17 24.17
N ALA A 458 19.40 15.83 23.46
CA ALA A 458 19.97 17.11 23.89
C ALA A 458 18.91 18.22 23.93
N VAL A 459 18.04 18.30 22.91
CA VAL A 459 16.89 19.23 22.89
C VAL A 459 15.96 18.97 24.06
N GLU A 460 15.61 17.71 24.35
CA GLU A 460 14.74 17.37 25.49
C GLU A 460 15.34 17.80 26.83
N THR A 461 16.65 17.60 27.01
CA THR A 461 17.36 18.02 28.23
C THR A 461 17.32 19.54 28.41
N GLN A 462 17.52 20.31 27.34
CA GLN A 462 17.45 21.77 27.39
C GLN A 462 16.01 22.29 27.53
N LEU A 463 15.02 21.59 26.97
CA LEU A 463 13.61 21.91 27.18
C LEU A 463 13.20 21.73 28.64
N ILE A 464 13.66 20.66 29.29
CA ILE A 464 13.44 20.44 30.72
C ILE A 464 14.06 21.57 31.56
N LYS A 465 15.17 22.16 31.12
CA LYS A 465 15.76 23.36 31.74
C LYS A 465 15.02 24.67 31.41
N SER A 466 14.02 24.64 30.52
CA SER A 466 13.29 25.81 30.01
C SER A 466 14.18 26.90 29.39
N THR A 467 15.30 26.51 28.78
CA THR A 467 16.30 27.42 28.19
C THR A 467 16.19 27.58 26.67
N VAL A 468 15.37 26.75 26.00
CA VAL A 468 15.29 26.71 24.53
C VAL A 468 14.32 27.78 24.01
N THR A 469 14.81 28.66 23.13
CA THR A 469 13.99 29.66 22.43
C THR A 469 13.46 29.11 21.11
N SER A 470 14.32 28.51 20.29
CA SER A 470 13.90 27.87 19.03
C SER A 470 14.86 26.76 18.63
N VAL A 471 14.36 25.85 17.79
CA VAL A 471 15.15 24.76 17.19
C VAL A 471 14.97 24.82 15.68
N ALA A 472 16.05 24.71 14.91
CA ALA A 472 15.98 24.76 13.46
C ALA A 472 16.80 23.65 12.80
N VAL A 473 16.22 23.00 11.79
CA VAL A 473 16.97 22.09 10.91
C VAL A 473 17.48 22.91 9.73
N VAL A 474 18.79 23.00 9.59
CA VAL A 474 19.46 23.79 8.54
C VAL A 474 20.09 22.84 7.53
N ILE A 475 19.91 23.14 6.25
CA ILE A 475 20.53 22.41 5.14
C ILE A 475 21.62 23.31 4.57
N LEU A 476 22.87 22.91 4.78
CA LEU A 476 24.06 23.61 4.28
C LEU A 476 24.49 23.02 2.95
N SER A 477 24.95 23.88 2.03
CA SER A 477 25.68 23.45 0.84
C SER A 477 27.16 23.26 1.20
N VAL A 478 27.71 22.08 0.93
CA VAL A 478 29.10 21.72 1.29
C VAL A 478 30.11 22.57 0.52
N SER A 479 29.81 22.91 -0.74
CA SER A 479 30.73 23.68 -1.60
C SER A 479 30.86 25.14 -1.18
N SER A 480 29.77 25.73 -0.65
CA SER A 480 29.70 27.14 -0.30
C SER A 480 29.71 27.41 1.21
N ASN A 481 29.52 26.37 2.02
CA ASN A 481 29.30 26.44 3.47
C ASN A 481 28.20 27.45 3.86
N LYS A 482 27.14 27.55 3.04
CA LYS A 482 26.02 28.47 3.25
C LYS A 482 24.71 27.71 3.48
N ALA A 483 23.85 28.28 4.32
CA ALA A 483 22.51 27.77 4.55
C ALA A 483 21.61 28.00 3.32
N VAL A 484 21.10 26.91 2.76
CA VAL A 484 20.23 26.92 1.58
C VAL A 484 18.75 26.93 2.00
N GLU A 485 18.43 26.14 3.03
CA GLU A 485 17.09 26.07 3.63
C GLU A 485 17.20 25.95 5.15
N LYS A 486 16.28 26.61 5.86
CA LYS A 486 16.18 26.54 7.33
C LYS A 486 14.74 26.28 7.75
N PHE A 487 14.52 25.22 8.51
CA PHE A 487 13.21 24.80 9.02
C PHE A 487 13.13 25.11 10.51
N THR A 488 12.49 26.23 10.87
CA THR A 488 12.47 26.73 12.24
C THR A 488 11.22 26.26 12.98
N PHE A 489 11.42 25.78 14.20
CA PHE A 489 10.42 25.43 15.20
C PHE A 489 10.59 26.40 16.37
N ASP A 490 9.72 27.41 16.43
CA ASP A 490 9.76 28.43 17.48
C ASP A 490 9.02 27.99 18.73
N LEU A 491 9.72 28.04 19.85
CA LEU A 491 9.28 27.59 21.16
C LEU A 491 9.20 28.76 22.15
N SER A 492 9.41 30.00 21.69
CA SER A 492 9.40 31.23 22.49
C SER A 492 8.10 31.44 23.29
N GLN A 493 6.99 30.85 22.84
CA GLN A 493 5.67 30.96 23.45
C GLN A 493 5.36 29.83 24.46
N ILE A 494 6.27 28.87 24.67
CA ILE A 494 6.12 27.81 25.68
C ILE A 494 6.38 28.42 27.07
N PRO A 495 5.54 28.11 28.08
CA PRO A 495 5.74 28.62 29.43
C PRO A 495 7.05 28.10 30.05
N GLN A 496 7.79 29.01 30.70
CA GLN A 496 8.97 28.66 31.50
C GLN A 496 8.52 28.07 32.84
N VAL A 497 9.07 26.91 33.21
CA VAL A 497 8.69 26.18 34.44
C VAL A 497 9.90 26.07 35.35
N ALA A 498 9.72 26.35 36.65
CA ALA A 498 10.80 26.20 37.62
C ALA A 498 11.21 24.71 37.76
N PRO A 499 12.50 24.39 38.02
CA PRO A 499 12.97 23.00 38.07
C PRO A 499 12.20 22.07 39.02
N GLY A 500 11.67 22.61 40.13
CA GLY A 500 10.86 21.84 41.08
C GLY A 500 9.46 21.47 40.59
N ASP A 501 8.94 22.20 39.59
CA ASP A 501 7.54 22.10 39.15
C ASP A 501 7.38 21.32 37.83
N ILE A 502 8.47 20.83 37.24
CA ILE A 502 8.49 20.14 35.93
C ILE A 502 7.57 18.91 35.90
N HIS A 503 7.47 18.20 37.03
CA HIS A 503 6.63 17.01 37.19
C HIS A 503 5.26 17.32 37.82
N THR A 504 4.97 18.58 38.10
CA THR A 504 3.67 18.96 38.65
C THR A 504 2.60 18.95 37.55
N PRO A 505 1.41 18.39 37.82
CA PRO A 505 0.34 18.39 36.84
C PRO A 505 -0.18 19.81 36.58
N PHE A 506 -0.43 20.14 35.30
CA PHE A 506 -0.96 21.44 34.89
C PHE A 506 -2.29 21.76 35.58
N ALA A 507 -2.52 23.05 35.89
CA ALA A 507 -3.73 23.51 36.58
C ALA A 507 -5.01 23.25 35.75
N SER A 508 -4.88 23.31 34.43
CA SER A 508 -5.90 22.98 33.43
C SER A 508 -6.37 21.52 33.54
N SER A 509 -5.47 20.58 33.86
CA SER A 509 -5.79 19.17 34.11
C SER A 509 -6.57 18.95 35.42
N ARG A 510 -6.30 19.75 36.47
CA ARG A 510 -7.00 19.65 37.78
C ARG A 510 -8.44 20.17 37.73
N GLN A 511 -8.70 21.23 36.96
CA GLN A 511 -10.06 21.78 36.80
C GLN A 511 -11.00 20.86 35.99
N GLN A 512 -10.45 20.00 35.12
CA GLN A 512 -11.22 19.05 34.30
C GLN A 512 -11.74 17.84 35.10
N GLN A 513 -11.00 17.34 36.10
CA GLN A 513 -11.51 16.27 36.98
C GLN A 513 -12.76 16.69 37.79
N GLN A 514 -13.00 17.99 37.97
CA GLN A 514 -14.19 18.52 38.66
C GLN A 514 -15.36 18.87 37.74
N ARG A 515 -15.18 18.89 36.40
CA ARG A 515 -16.22 19.24 35.41
C ARG A 515 -16.57 18.05 34.50
N GLU A 516 -16.84 16.88 35.08
CA GLU A 516 -17.51 15.79 34.35
C GLU A 516 -18.97 16.19 34.04
N GLY A 517 -19.22 16.82 32.88
CA GLY A 517 -20.59 17.15 32.48
C GLY A 517 -20.77 18.01 31.22
N MET A 518 -19.71 18.61 30.67
CA MET A 518 -19.83 19.43 29.45
C MET A 518 -18.66 19.15 28.50
N SER A 519 -18.92 18.35 27.46
CA SER A 519 -17.91 17.85 26.52
C SER A 519 -17.51 18.93 25.50
N ILE A 520 -16.55 19.77 25.84
CA ILE A 520 -15.77 20.52 24.84
C ILE A 520 -14.64 19.58 24.38
N PRO A 521 -14.45 19.33 23.07
CA PRO A 521 -13.35 18.50 22.60
C PRO A 521 -12.03 19.21 22.88
N GLN A 522 -11.24 18.67 23.81
CA GLN A 522 -9.88 19.09 24.08
C GLN A 522 -9.04 18.97 22.79
N VAL A 523 -8.19 19.97 22.52
CA VAL A 523 -7.29 19.94 21.38
C VAL A 523 -6.30 18.78 21.55
N ASP A 524 -6.48 17.73 20.75
CA ASP A 524 -5.57 16.59 20.68
C ASP A 524 -4.19 17.07 20.17
N LEU A 525 -3.20 17.12 21.06
CA LEU A 525 -1.83 17.53 20.74
C LEU A 525 -1.23 16.68 19.61
N GLU A 526 -1.52 15.38 19.58
CA GLU A 526 -1.07 14.51 18.48
C GLU A 526 -1.74 14.89 17.15
N ALA A 527 -3.00 15.35 17.18
CA ALA A 527 -3.67 15.86 15.99
C ALA A 527 -3.04 17.17 15.48
N GLN A 528 -2.55 18.01 16.38
CA GLN A 528 -1.83 19.23 16.00
C GLN A 528 -0.48 18.91 15.37
N PHE A 529 0.31 18.01 15.97
CA PHE A 529 1.57 17.51 15.39
C PHE A 529 1.36 16.85 14.02
N ARG A 530 0.34 16.00 13.90
CA ARG A 530 -0.06 15.39 12.61
C ARG A 530 -0.32 16.43 11.53
N ALA A 531 -1.02 17.50 11.88
CA ALA A 531 -1.37 18.54 10.94
C ALA A 531 -0.18 19.45 10.60
N VAL A 532 0.81 19.62 11.49
CA VAL A 532 2.11 20.22 11.12
C VAL A 532 2.85 19.34 10.11
N LEU A 533 2.99 18.03 10.35
CA LEU A 533 3.67 17.12 9.42
C LEU A 533 3.02 17.09 8.02
N HIS A 534 1.69 17.18 7.97
CA HIS A 534 0.95 17.27 6.71
C HIS A 534 1.20 18.61 6.01
N ARG A 535 1.21 19.73 6.74
CA ARG A 535 1.52 21.06 6.19
C ARG A 535 2.98 21.14 5.73
N LEU A 536 3.90 20.55 6.48
CA LEU A 536 5.32 20.46 6.14
C LEU A 536 5.50 19.73 4.80
N THR A 537 4.84 18.59 4.62
CA THR A 537 4.84 17.86 3.33
C THR A 537 4.32 18.71 2.18
N SER A 538 3.21 19.42 2.40
CA SER A 538 2.64 20.32 1.39
C SER A 538 3.51 21.55 1.11
N ALA A 539 4.21 22.08 2.12
CA ALA A 539 5.10 23.23 1.99
C ALA A 539 6.37 22.84 1.24
N CYS A 540 7.01 21.72 1.59
CA CYS A 540 8.19 21.20 0.89
C CYS A 540 7.91 20.91 -0.59
N GLY A 541 6.70 20.47 -0.94
CA GLY A 541 6.30 20.29 -2.34
C GLY A 541 6.14 21.58 -3.15
N ARG A 542 6.13 22.75 -2.49
CA ARG A 542 6.08 24.09 -3.11
C ARG A 542 7.44 24.79 -3.14
N LEU A 543 8.43 24.28 -2.40
CA LEU A 543 9.79 24.83 -2.41
C LEU A 543 10.45 24.49 -3.75
N ALA A 544 11.37 25.34 -4.20
CA ALA A 544 12.20 25.01 -5.36
C ALA A 544 12.99 23.71 -5.06
N PRO A 545 13.31 22.88 -6.06
CA PRO A 545 14.21 21.74 -5.84
C PRO A 545 15.58 22.24 -5.36
N LEU A 546 16.29 21.39 -4.60
CA LEU A 546 17.70 21.66 -4.30
C LEU A 546 18.52 21.42 -5.59
N PRO A 547 19.53 22.27 -5.88
CA PRO A 547 20.47 22.03 -6.98
C PRO A 547 21.04 20.60 -6.99
N PRO A 548 21.01 19.88 -8.13
CA PRO A 548 21.40 18.47 -8.19
C PRO A 548 22.92 18.24 -8.16
N ASP A 549 23.72 19.28 -8.42
CA ASP A 549 25.18 19.19 -8.57
C ASP A 549 25.95 19.52 -7.28
N GLU A 550 25.25 19.74 -6.16
CA GLU A 550 25.85 20.08 -4.87
C GLU A 550 25.58 19.00 -3.81
N GLU A 551 26.55 18.81 -2.92
CA GLU A 551 26.37 17.99 -1.72
C GLU A 551 25.79 18.83 -0.58
N TYR A 552 24.90 18.22 0.20
CA TYR A 552 24.20 18.89 1.30
C TYR A 552 24.49 18.25 2.65
N LEU A 553 24.82 19.08 3.63
CA LEU A 553 25.03 18.68 5.02
C LEU A 553 23.83 19.13 5.88
N PRO A 554 23.06 18.20 6.46
CA PRO A 554 22.02 18.56 7.41
C PRO A 554 22.64 18.84 8.79
N THR A 555 22.30 19.99 9.37
CA THR A 555 22.76 20.43 10.69
C THR A 555 21.56 20.83 11.55
N LEU A 556 21.66 20.59 12.87
CA LEU A 556 20.63 21.02 13.82
C LEU A 556 21.13 22.25 14.58
N HIS A 557 20.38 23.34 14.51
CA HIS A 557 20.63 24.58 15.25
C HIS A 557 19.69 24.65 16.45
N MET A 558 20.23 24.91 17.63
CA MET A 558 19.46 25.15 18.84
C MET A 558 19.78 26.55 19.37
N VAL A 559 18.77 27.39 19.52
CA VAL A 559 18.91 28.74 20.07
C VAL A 559 18.50 28.69 21.54
N LEU A 560 19.44 28.99 22.42
CA LEU A 560 19.24 29.02 23.86
C LEU A 560 19.24 30.46 24.39
N GLY A 561 18.60 30.67 25.54
CA GLY A 561 18.68 31.91 26.30
C GLY A 561 20.10 32.19 26.85
N PRO A 562 20.39 33.43 27.27
CA PRO A 562 21.73 33.89 27.67
C PRO A 562 22.35 33.09 28.83
N ASP A 563 21.53 32.63 29.78
CA ASP A 563 21.97 31.96 31.01
C ASP A 563 22.12 30.42 30.85
N ALA A 564 22.06 29.90 29.62
CA ALA A 564 22.01 28.47 29.37
C ALA A 564 23.40 27.83 29.21
N ASP A 565 23.63 26.73 29.92
CA ASP A 565 24.82 25.89 29.70
C ASP A 565 24.79 25.24 28.30
N ALA A 566 25.99 25.03 27.74
CA ALA A 566 26.15 24.27 26.51
C ALA A 566 25.48 22.88 26.59
N PRO A 567 24.83 22.40 25.51
CA PRO A 567 24.26 21.05 25.48
C PRO A 567 25.36 19.98 25.67
N ALA A 568 25.18 19.10 26.66
CA ALA A 568 26.09 17.99 26.88
C ALA A 568 25.76 16.82 25.93
N GLY A 569 26.78 16.19 25.34
CA GLY A 569 26.66 14.92 24.63
C GLY A 569 26.34 13.75 25.57
N MET A 570 25.88 12.62 25.02
CA MET A 570 25.58 11.41 25.81
C MET A 570 26.82 10.80 26.49
N ASP A 571 28.01 11.00 25.91
CA ASP A 571 29.30 10.56 26.46
C ASP A 571 30.18 11.78 26.83
N LYS A 572 30.88 11.70 27.97
CA LYS A 572 31.69 12.81 28.53
C LYS A 572 32.89 13.22 27.66
N ASP A 573 33.31 12.37 26.72
CA ASP A 573 34.53 12.54 25.94
C ASP A 573 34.29 13.04 24.50
N ASP A 574 33.04 13.10 24.02
CA ASP A 574 32.68 13.55 22.66
C ASP A 574 31.73 14.75 22.71
N GLN A 575 32.29 15.97 22.74
CA GLN A 575 31.51 17.20 22.65
C GLN A 575 31.01 17.40 21.20
N GLN A 576 29.80 16.90 20.91
CA GLN A 576 29.17 16.94 19.56
C GLN A 576 28.54 18.29 19.21
N TRP A 577 28.34 19.19 20.17
CA TRP A 577 27.71 20.50 19.97
C TRP A 577 28.75 21.62 19.96
N ILE A 578 28.69 22.47 18.94
CA ILE A 578 29.61 23.60 18.75
C ILE A 578 28.81 24.90 18.85
N ALA A 579 29.35 25.93 19.51
CA ALA A 579 28.73 27.25 19.48
C ALA A 579 28.85 27.82 18.05
N ALA A 580 27.72 28.16 17.44
CA ALA A 580 27.69 28.79 16.14
C ALA A 580 28.30 30.19 16.23
N GLU A 581 29.14 30.54 15.26
CA GLU A 581 29.54 31.94 15.11
C GLU A 581 28.29 32.79 14.79
N PRO A 582 28.05 33.90 15.48
CA PRO A 582 26.98 34.81 15.11
C PRO A 582 27.23 35.30 13.69
N GLU A 583 26.23 35.13 12.83
CA GLU A 583 26.31 35.62 11.45
C GLU A 583 26.68 37.12 11.51
N PRO A 584 27.76 37.56 10.83
CA PRO A 584 28.30 38.90 11.05
C PRO A 584 27.22 39.93 10.79
N GLU A 585 27.01 40.86 11.74
CA GLU A 585 26.03 41.95 11.63
C GLU A 585 26.24 42.68 10.30
N ARG A 586 25.40 42.38 9.30
CA ARG A 586 25.45 43.07 8.03
C ARG A 586 24.87 44.46 8.22
N THR A 587 25.74 45.45 8.07
CA THR A 587 25.39 46.86 8.18
C THR A 587 24.18 47.21 7.30
N ARG A 588 23.35 48.12 7.83
CA ARG A 588 22.02 48.57 7.37
C ARG A 588 21.90 49.04 5.90
N TYR A 589 22.97 48.95 5.12
CA TYR A 589 23.03 49.33 3.70
C TYR A 589 22.99 48.13 2.73
N GLU A 590 23.18 46.88 3.18
CA GLU A 590 23.03 45.67 2.34
C GLU A 590 21.63 45.02 2.41
N THR A 591 20.71 45.61 3.19
CA THR A 591 19.36 45.08 3.45
C THR A 591 18.41 45.01 2.25
N SER A 592 18.84 45.41 1.04
CA SER A 592 18.02 45.31 -0.17
C SER A 592 18.32 44.08 -1.04
N SER A 593 19.41 43.34 -0.81
CA SER A 593 19.83 42.26 -1.72
C SER A 593 19.66 40.82 -1.19
N CYS A 594 19.48 40.60 0.11
CA CYS A 594 19.32 39.26 0.70
C CYS A 594 18.00 39.11 1.48
N GLN A 595 16.84 39.13 0.79
CA GLN A 595 15.59 38.70 1.40
C GLN A 595 15.45 37.17 1.26
N ALA A 596 15.68 36.45 2.35
CA ALA A 596 15.31 35.03 2.44
C ALA A 596 13.78 34.90 2.32
N LYS A 597 13.32 34.01 1.45
CA LYS A 597 11.89 33.81 1.22
C LYS A 597 11.33 32.93 2.32
N THR A 598 10.47 33.52 3.16
CA THR A 598 9.83 32.81 4.27
C THR A 598 8.52 32.16 3.81
N VAL A 599 8.35 30.87 4.11
CA VAL A 599 7.15 30.08 3.84
C VAL A 599 6.57 29.60 5.17
N PRO A 600 5.44 30.15 5.63
CA PRO A 600 4.81 29.70 6.86
C PRO A 600 4.26 28.28 6.68
N VAL A 601 4.50 27.40 7.65
CA VAL A 601 3.99 26.03 7.65
C VAL A 601 2.71 25.97 8.48
N ARG A 602 2.80 26.28 9.78
CA ARG A 602 1.68 26.24 10.71
C ARG A 602 2.04 26.81 12.09
N ALA A 603 1.05 27.40 12.77
CA ALA A 603 1.09 27.66 14.21
C ALA A 603 0.21 26.63 14.95
N ILE A 604 0.69 26.15 16.10
CA ILE A 604 -0.02 25.26 17.03
C ILE A 604 -0.39 26.05 18.27
N ASP A 605 -1.65 25.96 18.66
CA ASP A 605 -2.16 26.40 19.95
C ASP A 605 -2.92 25.22 20.58
N ALA A 606 -2.26 24.53 21.52
CA ALA A 606 -2.74 23.28 22.12
C ALA A 606 -2.52 23.28 23.64
N GLY A 607 -3.30 24.11 24.34
CA GLY A 607 -3.16 24.28 25.79
C GLY A 607 -1.84 24.97 26.12
N GLU A 608 -0.99 24.28 26.87
CA GLU A 608 0.32 24.80 27.28
C GLU A 608 1.39 24.70 26.18
N MET A 609 1.08 24.03 25.06
CA MET A 609 1.97 23.95 23.90
C MET A 609 1.62 25.01 22.85
N LYS A 610 2.50 26.00 22.69
CA LYS A 610 2.46 26.97 21.60
C LYS A 610 3.73 26.85 20.76
N LEU A 611 3.56 26.65 19.47
CA LEU A 611 4.67 26.38 18.55
C LEU A 611 4.36 26.95 17.17
N GLU A 612 5.28 27.74 16.63
CA GLU A 612 5.20 28.24 15.26
C GLU A 612 6.27 27.57 14.39
N VAL A 613 5.88 27.18 13.17
CA VAL A 613 6.77 26.49 12.23
C VAL A 613 6.77 27.21 10.88
N TRP A 614 7.96 27.53 10.39
CA TRP A 614 8.17 28.14 9.07
C TRP A 614 9.47 27.67 8.42
N ILE A 615 9.60 27.95 7.14
CA ILE A 615 10.76 27.58 6.31
C ILE A 615 11.34 28.84 5.68
N GLU A 616 12.65 29.02 5.74
CA GLU A 616 13.37 30.10 5.06
C GLU A 616 14.16 29.49 3.89
N GLU A 617 13.89 29.96 2.66
CA GLU A 617 14.70 29.64 1.47
C GLU A 617 15.70 30.79 1.23
N ALA A 618 17.00 30.48 1.22
CA ALA A 618 18.03 31.47 0.90
C ALA A 618 17.95 31.89 -0.58
N ARG A 619 18.27 33.15 -0.87
CA ARG A 619 18.29 33.68 -2.24
C ARG A 619 19.31 32.96 -3.12
N ASP A 620 20.46 32.59 -2.56
CA ASP A 620 21.56 31.89 -3.23
C ASP A 620 21.11 30.57 -3.89
N LYS A 621 20.04 29.94 -3.36
CA LYS A 621 19.40 28.76 -3.96
C LYS A 621 18.86 29.03 -5.38
N PHE A 622 18.46 30.27 -5.68
CA PHE A 622 17.86 30.66 -6.95
C PHE A 622 18.87 31.24 -7.95
N ASP A 623 20.07 31.63 -7.51
CA ASP A 623 21.07 32.27 -8.37
C ASP A 623 21.91 31.28 -9.20
N VAL A 624 21.85 29.96 -8.90
CA VAL A 624 22.52 28.92 -9.71
C VAL A 624 21.87 28.78 -11.10
N ASP A 625 20.55 28.98 -11.21
CA ASP A 625 19.80 28.93 -12.47
C ASP A 625 20.23 30.05 -13.46
N ASN A 626 20.87 31.12 -12.96
CA ASN A 626 21.39 32.21 -13.78
C ASN A 626 22.83 32.01 -14.27
N ARG A 627 23.58 31.03 -13.74
CA ARG A 627 24.95 30.71 -14.23
C ARG A 627 24.94 29.78 -15.44
N ALA A 628 23.79 29.19 -15.77
CA ALA A 628 23.60 28.29 -16.89
C ALA A 628 23.01 28.96 -18.15
N LYS A 629 22.97 30.30 -18.20
CA LYS A 629 22.57 31.08 -19.37
C LYS A 629 23.73 31.88 -19.96
#